data_AF-A0A671QKR0-F1
#
_entry.id   AF-A0A671QKR0-F1
#
_cell.length_a   1.000
_cell.length_b   1.000
_cell.length_c   1.000
_cell.angle_alpha   90.00
_cell.angle_beta   90.00
_cell.angle_gamma   90.00
#
_symmetry.space_group_name_H-M   'P 1'
#
loop_
_entity.id
_entity.type
_entity.pdbx_description
1 polymer ?
#
loop_
_entity_poly.entity_id
_entity_poly.type
_entity_poly.pdbx_seq_one_letter_code
_entity_poly.pdbx_strand_id
1 'polypeptide(L)'
;MDEDQSAEEVTDTKIIIAVESTIGNSSYQHSKINQWMSGIVESSLSQLTKLGKPFKYIVTCIILQKNGAGLHTASSCFWDNSTDGSCTVRWENKTIYCIVSVFGLAI
;
A
#
# COMPACT_ATOMS: atom_id res chain seq x y z
N MET A 1 22.90 -4.62 4.13
CA MET A 1 21.99 -4.01 5.12
C MET A 1 21.54 -2.62 4.67
N ASP A 2 22.41 -1.85 3.99
CA ASP A 2 22.04 -0.51 3.46
C ASP A 2 21.17 -0.54 2.19
N GLU A 3 21.33 -1.53 1.31
CA GLU A 3 20.52 -1.63 0.07
C GLU A 3 19.04 -1.96 0.33
N ASP A 4 18.74 -2.76 1.38
CA ASP A 4 17.39 -3.20 1.70
C ASP A 4 16.54 -2.07 2.28
N GLN A 5 17.15 -1.25 3.15
CA GLN A 5 16.53 -0.06 3.73
C GLN A 5 16.18 0.97 2.65
N SER A 6 17.01 1.10 1.61
CA SER A 6 16.72 1.99 0.47
C SER A 6 15.56 1.50 -0.40
N ALA A 7 15.36 0.18 -0.53
CA ALA A 7 14.29 -0.39 -1.34
C ALA A 7 12.92 -0.26 -0.64
N GLU A 8 12.90 -0.41 0.68
CA GLU A 8 11.70 -0.21 1.49
C GLU A 8 11.26 1.26 1.47
N GLU A 9 12.20 2.20 1.65
CA GLU A 9 11.92 3.64 1.63
C GLU A 9 11.41 4.13 0.26
N VAL A 10 11.96 3.60 -0.84
CA VAL A 10 11.47 3.87 -2.20
C VAL A 10 10.06 3.30 -2.40
N THR A 11 9.77 2.13 -1.84
CA THR A 11 8.44 1.51 -1.93
C THR A 11 7.41 2.32 -1.16
N ASP A 12 7.68 2.64 0.10
CA ASP A 12 6.81 3.45 0.97
C ASP A 12 6.45 4.78 0.31
N THR A 13 7.46 5.51 -0.18
CA THR A 13 7.26 6.80 -0.87
C THR A 13 6.34 6.68 -2.09
N LYS A 14 6.50 5.65 -2.92
CA LYS A 14 5.67 5.43 -4.11
C LYS A 14 4.21 5.13 -3.76
N ILE A 15 3.99 4.36 -2.70
CA ILE A 15 2.66 4.03 -2.21
C ILE A 15 1.98 5.26 -1.59
N ILE A 16 2.70 6.06 -0.80
CA ILE A 16 2.18 7.32 -0.26
C ILE A 16 1.72 8.25 -1.40
N ILE A 17 2.51 8.40 -2.46
CA ILE A 17 2.15 9.22 -3.63
C ILE A 17 0.88 8.67 -4.31
N ALA A 18 0.75 7.35 -4.44
CA ALA A 18 -0.44 6.72 -5.03
C ALA A 18 -1.71 6.99 -4.20
N VAL A 19 -1.59 6.96 -2.86
CA VAL A 19 -2.69 7.29 -1.95
C VAL A 19 -3.04 8.78 -2.01
N GLU A 20 -2.06 9.67 -1.87
CA GLU A 20 -2.25 11.13 -1.89
C GLU A 20 -2.88 11.62 -3.20
N SER A 21 -2.42 11.11 -4.34
CA SER A 21 -2.97 11.46 -5.65
C SER A 21 -4.43 11.01 -5.84
N THR A 22 -4.86 9.96 -5.14
CA THR A 22 -6.22 9.40 -5.28
C THR A 22 -7.20 10.02 -4.27
N ILE A 23 -6.80 10.12 -3.00
CA ILE A 23 -7.71 10.49 -1.90
C ILE A 23 -7.22 11.64 -1.02
N GLY A 24 -6.06 12.25 -1.30
CA GLY A 24 -5.45 13.28 -0.44
C GLY A 24 -6.38 14.43 -0.10
N ASN A 25 -7.04 14.98 -1.12
CA ASN A 25 -7.99 16.10 -0.99
C ASN A 25 -9.47 15.66 -0.89
N SER A 26 -9.73 14.36 -0.69
CA SER A 26 -11.08 13.80 -0.68
C SER A 26 -11.59 13.58 0.74
N SER A 27 -12.84 13.97 1.00
CA SER A 27 -13.59 13.51 2.17
C SER A 27 -14.25 12.17 1.90
N TYR A 28 -14.46 11.35 2.93
CA TYR A 28 -15.06 10.02 2.81
C TYR A 28 -16.39 10.06 2.04
N GLN A 29 -16.48 9.27 0.97
CA GLN A 29 -17.69 9.11 0.16
C GLN A 29 -17.87 7.62 -0.18
N HIS A 30 -18.87 6.97 0.44
CA HIS A 30 -19.08 5.53 0.33
C HIS A 30 -19.17 5.05 -1.13
N SER A 31 -19.85 5.81 -2.00
CA SER A 31 -20.00 5.49 -3.42
C SER A 31 -18.70 5.46 -4.23
N LYS A 32 -17.63 6.11 -3.74
CA LYS A 32 -16.33 6.19 -4.42
C LYS A 32 -15.28 5.21 -3.89
N ILE A 33 -15.56 4.53 -2.78
CA ILE A 33 -14.56 3.69 -2.09
C ILE A 33 -13.99 2.62 -3.01
N ASN A 34 -14.83 1.91 -3.77
CA ASN A 34 -14.37 0.89 -4.71
C ASN A 34 -13.46 1.46 -5.80
N GLN A 35 -13.80 2.63 -6.35
CA GLN A 35 -12.98 3.31 -7.35
C GLN A 35 -11.63 3.74 -6.77
N TRP A 36 -11.62 4.30 -5.56
CA TRP A 36 -10.38 4.70 -4.90
C TRP A 36 -9.49 3.51 -4.56
N MET A 37 -10.07 2.40 -4.05
CA MET A 37 -9.31 1.18 -3.78
C MET A 37 -8.65 0.64 -5.06
N SER A 38 -9.41 0.49 -6.15
CA SER A 38 -8.85 0.06 -7.43
C SER A 38 -7.76 1.01 -7.94
N GLY A 39 -7.99 2.32 -7.89
CA GLY A 39 -7.02 3.31 -8.34
C GLY A 39 -5.70 3.27 -7.54
N ILE A 40 -5.78 3.12 -6.22
CA ILE A 40 -4.59 3.01 -5.35
C ILE A 40 -3.83 1.72 -5.67
N VAL A 41 -4.52 0.58 -5.78
CA VAL A 41 -3.90 -0.72 -6.07
C VAL A 41 -3.24 -0.73 -7.45
N GLU A 42 -3.93 -0.25 -8.49
CA GLU A 42 -3.41 -0.18 -9.86
C GLU A 42 -2.22 0.78 -9.97
N SER A 43 -2.30 1.97 -9.37
CA SER A 43 -1.20 2.93 -9.35
C SER A 43 0.03 2.36 -8.64
N SER A 44 -0.18 1.71 -7.50
CA SER A 44 0.88 1.04 -6.72
C SER A 44 1.55 -0.06 -7.54
N LEU A 45 0.78 -0.99 -8.10
CA LEU A 45 1.30 -2.07 -8.95
C LEU A 45 2.03 -1.54 -10.18
N SER A 46 1.51 -0.51 -10.83
CA SER A 46 2.17 0.13 -11.97
C SER A 46 3.53 0.71 -11.59
N GLN A 47 3.64 1.37 -10.43
CA GLN A 47 4.91 1.93 -9.98
C GLN A 47 5.93 0.86 -9.57
N LEU A 48 5.48 -0.24 -8.96
CA LEU A 48 6.33 -1.36 -8.54
C LEU A 48 6.84 -2.16 -9.75
N THR A 49 5.97 -2.47 -10.71
CA THR A 49 6.36 -3.19 -11.93
C THR A 49 7.35 -2.41 -12.80
N LYS A 50 7.26 -1.07 -12.82
CA LYS A 50 8.23 -0.20 -13.49
C LYS A 50 9.65 -0.27 -12.91
N LEU A 51 9.84 -0.80 -11.70
CA LEU A 51 11.17 -1.02 -11.14
C LEU A 51 11.93 -2.13 -11.86
N GLY A 52 11.26 -2.97 -12.66
CA GLY A 52 11.90 -4.02 -13.45
C GLY A 52 12.59 -5.11 -12.62
N LYS A 53 12.29 -5.18 -11.31
CA LYS A 53 12.85 -6.21 -10.42
C LYS A 53 12.07 -7.54 -10.60
N PRO A 54 12.73 -8.70 -10.47
CA PRO A 54 12.14 -10.03 -10.70
C PRO A 54 11.29 -10.48 -9.51
N PHE A 55 10.20 -9.76 -9.24
CA PHE A 55 9.27 -10.05 -8.14
C PHE A 55 7.85 -10.27 -8.66
N LYS A 56 7.11 -11.15 -7.98
CA LYS A 56 5.65 -11.13 -7.96
C LYS A 56 5.19 -10.15 -6.89
N TYR A 57 4.35 -9.20 -7.26
CA TYR A 57 3.80 -8.21 -6.33
C TYR A 57 2.35 -8.51 -5.99
N ILE A 58 2.02 -8.41 -4.70
CA ILE A 58 0.65 -8.44 -4.18
C ILE A 58 0.42 -7.11 -3.46
N VAL A 59 -0.67 -6.42 -3.77
CA VAL A 59 -1.04 -5.16 -3.11
C VAL A 59 -2.45 -5.27 -2.55
N THR A 60 -2.61 -5.00 -1.27
CA THR A 60 -3.90 -4.93 -0.58
C THR A 60 -4.15 -3.51 -0.08
N CYS A 61 -5.34 -2.97 -0.32
CA CYS A 61 -5.74 -1.64 0.14
C CYS A 61 -7.00 -1.75 1.01
N ILE A 62 -6.98 -1.07 2.15
CA ILE A 62 -8.09 -0.98 3.10
C ILE A 62 -8.41 0.49 3.29
N ILE A 63 -9.66 0.90 3.01
CA ILE A 63 -10.16 2.24 3.29
C ILE A 63 -11.25 2.15 4.35
N LEU A 64 -11.13 2.93 5.42
CA LEU A 64 -12.07 2.97 6.53
C LEU A 64 -12.53 4.41 6.82
N GLN A 65 -13.81 4.59 7.13
CA GLN A 65 -14.34 5.87 7.60
C GLN A 65 -13.88 6.17 9.03
N LYS A 66 -13.40 7.39 9.27
CA LYS A 66 -13.13 7.87 10.64
C LYS A 66 -14.44 8.22 11.35
N ASN A 67 -14.91 7.30 12.17
CA ASN A 67 -16.12 7.48 12.99
C ASN A 67 -15.93 7.01 14.44
N GLY A 68 -14.69 6.80 14.88
CA GLY A 68 -14.35 6.31 16.21
C GLY A 68 -14.25 4.78 16.34
N ALA A 69 -14.51 4.02 15.28
CA ALA A 69 -14.25 2.58 15.26
C ALA A 69 -12.74 2.26 15.23
N GLY A 70 -12.33 1.22 15.96
CA GLY A 70 -10.98 0.68 15.92
C GLY A 70 -10.78 -0.29 14.74
N LEU A 71 -9.53 -0.44 14.31
CA LEU A 71 -9.11 -1.38 13.27
C LEU A 71 -7.82 -2.07 13.69
N HIS A 72 -7.79 -3.41 13.61
CA HIS A 72 -6.58 -4.20 13.80
C HIS A 72 -6.35 -5.07 12.56
N THR A 73 -5.20 -4.90 11.91
CA THR A 73 -4.79 -5.64 10.72
C THR A 73 -3.43 -6.27 10.98
N ALA A 74 -3.31 -7.56 10.69
CA ALA A 74 -2.05 -8.30 10.76
C ALA A 74 -1.93 -9.19 9.51
N SER A 75 -0.71 -9.45 9.08
CA SER A 75 -0.38 -10.41 8.02
C SER A 75 0.54 -11.49 8.57
N SER A 76 0.41 -12.71 8.05
CA SER A 76 1.31 -13.83 8.33
C SER A 76 1.72 -14.42 6.99
N CYS A 77 3.01 -14.60 6.79
CA CYS A 77 3.59 -15.04 5.52
C CYS A 77 4.45 -16.29 5.74
N PHE A 78 4.45 -17.18 4.77
CA PHE A 78 5.38 -18.31 4.69
C PHE A 78 6.12 -18.19 3.36
N TRP A 79 7.38 -17.77 3.44
CA TRP A 79 8.18 -17.29 2.31
C TRP A 79 9.68 -17.35 2.62
N ASP A 80 10.55 -16.94 1.69
CA ASP A 80 11.99 -16.87 1.92
C ASP A 80 12.38 -15.52 2.55
N ASN A 81 12.83 -15.54 3.80
CA ASN A 81 13.20 -14.33 4.55
C ASN A 81 14.43 -13.58 4.00
N SER A 82 15.17 -14.18 3.06
CA SER A 82 16.34 -13.55 2.43
C SER A 82 16.00 -12.81 1.14
N THR A 83 14.87 -13.15 0.50
CA THR A 83 14.50 -12.59 -0.80
C THR A 83 13.15 -11.92 -0.82
N ASP A 84 12.23 -12.34 0.06
CA ASP A 84 10.84 -11.89 0.05
C ASP A 84 10.60 -10.88 1.17
N GLY A 85 9.64 -9.97 0.94
CA GLY A 85 9.40 -8.89 1.88
C GLY A 85 8.04 -8.23 1.73
N SER A 86 7.68 -7.42 2.72
CA SER A 86 6.46 -6.62 2.70
C SER A 86 6.69 -5.23 3.24
N CYS A 87 5.93 -4.27 2.72
CA CYS A 87 5.87 -2.90 3.19
C CYS A 87 4.40 -2.56 3.48
N THR A 88 4.13 -1.95 4.65
CA THR A 88 2.77 -1.49 4.99
C THR A 88 2.78 -0.01 5.27
N VAL A 89 2.04 0.73 4.45
CA VAL A 89 1.87 2.17 4.53
C VAL A 89 0.54 2.48 5.20
N ARG A 90 0.57 3.36 6.20
CA ARG A 90 -0.63 3.88 6.85
C ARG A 90 -0.76 5.36 6.54
N TRP A 91 -1.89 5.73 5.95
CA TRP A 91 -2.23 7.09 5.59
C TRP A 91 -3.56 7.49 6.19
N GLU A 92 -3.72 8.76 6.52
CA GLU A 92 -4.97 9.27 7.06
C GLU A 92 -5.22 10.73 6.70
N ASN A 93 -6.50 11.10 6.62
CA ASN A 93 -6.93 12.49 6.65
C ASN A 93 -8.04 12.70 7.69
N LYS A 94 -8.76 13.82 7.63
CA LYS A 94 -9.82 14.14 8.60
C LYS A 94 -10.96 13.10 8.67
N THR A 95 -11.24 12.37 7.59
CA THR A 95 -12.43 11.51 7.48
C THR A 95 -12.13 10.07 7.05
N ILE A 96 -10.89 9.78 6.64
CA ILE A 96 -10.49 8.50 6.06
C ILE A 96 -9.22 7.97 6.75
N TYR A 97 -9.22 6.67 7.06
CA TYR A 97 -8.00 5.87 7.20
C TYR A 97 -7.78 5.07 5.92
N CYS A 98 -6.54 5.00 5.45
CA CYS A 98 -6.12 4.18 4.33
C CYS A 98 -4.89 3.36 4.73
N ILE A 99 -4.95 2.04 4.57
CA ILE A 99 -3.82 1.14 4.84
C ILE A 99 -3.54 0.39 3.56
N VAL A 100 -2.31 0.46 3.07
CA VAL A 100 -1.86 -0.27 1.89
C VAL A 100 -0.71 -1.17 2.29
N SER A 101 -0.85 -2.47 2.04
CA SER A 101 0.20 -3.45 2.25
C SER A 101 0.64 -4.03 0.90
N VAL A 102 1.94 -4.03 0.68
CA VAL A 102 2.61 -4.59 -0.51
C VAL A 102 3.43 -5.79 -0.06
N PHE A 103 3.38 -6.87 -0.83
CA PHE A 103 4.23 -8.05 -0.66
C PHE A 103 4.97 -8.28 -1.98
N GLY A 104 6.29 -8.40 -1.91
CA GLY A 104 7.16 -8.76 -3.04
C GLY A 104 7.76 -10.13 -2.79
N LEU A 105 7.55 -11.06 -3.72
CA LEU A 105 8.08 -12.42 -3.66
C LEU A 105 9.00 -12.66 -4.86
N ALA A 106 10.24 -13.04 -4.61
CA ALA A 106 11.23 -13.26 -5.66
C ALA A 106 10.81 -14.41 -6.58
N ILE A 107 11.26 -14.35 -7.84
CA ILE A 107 10.97 -15.34 -8.89
C ILE A 107 12.21 -16.17 -9.20
#